data_AF-A0A4Q6A6K6-F1
#
_entry.id   AF-A0A4Q6A6K6-F1
#
_cell.length_a   1.000
_cell.length_b   1.000
_cell.length_c   1.000
_cell.angle_alpha   90.00
_cell.angle_beta   90.00
_cell.angle_gamma   90.00
#
_symmetry.space_group_name_H-M   'P 1'
#
loop_
_entity.id
_entity.type
_entity.pdbx_description
1 polymer ?
#
loop_
_entity_poly.entity_id
_entity_poly.type
_entity_poly.pdbx_seq_one_letter_code
_entity_poly.pdbx_strand_id
1 'polypeptide(L)'
;MNAILAYNTDFLSNFGLNAFVGANRERISNLSTNLRGIDFIVPNFISYTNLATLNPSTTQWPYRSELRSGTNSVFGSLDLNFKSIVFLSVTGRQDWFSTLNRGNNSIFYPSVGTGIILSDLVNMPAAVNFFKLRASWAQVGSSTVAPESINRIYTFTPGGFNGVPVQNAPNTLQNPDIRPLTVTTTEGGFEVQFLQNRLSVDATYYSRVTTNDILQPAISNTSGYLAGNQNVGKITNRGIELLISARPIRTEEFTWNTSFNFAYNQSKIIELAPGITNLTIGTGISSGVSIVNAVGLPYGSVLGWRMKKDANGTQVYNATSGYEDRYQDYLGVANPPYTMGFSNTFTYKRFTMNVLFDAKFGAVAFNNMWIYAMRFGLTKGTLPGRETGVQLDGVDQQGNKFSKLWPVVDLDTYYNNRGANYSELATFNTDFVKLRSFILSYSLPVNRLKFLKREKKP
;
A
#
# COMPACT_ATOMS: atom_id res chain seq x y z
N MET A 1 14.54 23.19 -7.62
CA MET A 1 14.39 24.52 -8.24
C MET A 1 13.28 24.45 -9.27
N ASN A 2 12.39 25.45 -9.29
CA ASN A 2 11.27 25.56 -10.23
C ASN A 2 11.33 26.93 -10.90
N ALA A 3 11.06 26.99 -12.20
CA ALA A 3 10.83 28.22 -12.95
C ALA A 3 9.56 28.05 -13.77
N ILE A 4 8.66 29.04 -13.72
CA ILE A 4 7.35 28.99 -14.38
C ILE A 4 7.10 30.34 -15.06
N LEU A 5 6.62 30.29 -16.30
CA LEU A 5 6.03 31.41 -17.00
C LEU A 5 4.55 31.10 -17.20
N ALA A 6 3.68 31.98 -16.73
CA ALA A 6 2.23 31.82 -16.79
C ALA A 6 1.59 32.97 -17.58
N TYR A 7 0.51 32.66 -18.27
CA TYR A 7 -0.33 33.59 -19.02
C TYR A 7 -1.79 33.33 -18.66
N ASN A 8 -2.51 34.38 -18.29
CA ASN A 8 -3.93 34.35 -18.01
C ASN A 8 -4.59 35.47 -18.81
N THR A 9 -5.63 35.13 -19.56
CA THR A 9 -6.48 36.10 -20.24
C THR A 9 -7.90 35.58 -20.36
N ASP A 10 -8.84 36.50 -20.45
CA ASP A 10 -10.14 36.23 -21.06
C ASP A 10 -10.09 36.62 -22.54
N PHE A 11 -10.80 35.88 -23.39
CA PHE A 11 -10.92 36.17 -24.82
C PHE A 11 -12.34 35.88 -25.32
N LEU A 12 -12.76 36.60 -26.38
CA LEU A 12 -14.10 36.47 -26.99
C LEU A 12 -15.26 36.54 -25.96
N SER A 13 -15.08 37.35 -24.91
CA SER A 13 -15.98 37.63 -23.76
C SER A 13 -16.51 36.43 -22.95
N ASN A 14 -16.34 35.21 -23.45
CA ASN A 14 -16.93 34.00 -22.88
C ASN A 14 -15.90 32.91 -22.62
N PHE A 15 -14.64 33.10 -23.00
CA PHE A 15 -13.58 32.13 -22.77
C PHE A 15 -12.55 32.68 -21.81
N GLY A 16 -12.19 31.89 -20.81
CA GLY A 16 -11.00 32.13 -20.01
C GLY A 16 -9.92 31.12 -20.37
N LEU A 17 -8.69 31.60 -20.45
CA LEU A 17 -7.48 30.82 -20.68
C LEU A 17 -6.51 31.04 -19.54
N ASN A 18 -6.08 29.96 -18.90
CA ASN A 18 -4.87 29.91 -18.11
C ASN A 18 -3.89 28.96 -18.79
N ALA A 19 -2.69 29.42 -19.08
CA ALA A 19 -1.64 28.58 -19.62
C ALA A 19 -0.34 28.82 -18.86
N PHE A 20 0.47 27.79 -18.71
CA PHE A 20 1.82 27.97 -18.22
C PHE A 20 2.78 26.95 -18.82
N VAL A 21 4.06 27.33 -18.86
CA VAL A 21 5.18 26.44 -19.11
C VAL A 21 6.18 26.58 -17.98
N GLY A 22 6.87 25.49 -17.66
CA GLY A 22 7.81 25.48 -16.56
C GLY A 22 8.89 24.44 -16.71
N ALA A 23 9.96 24.65 -15.94
CA ALA A 23 11.05 23.70 -15.77
C ALA A 23 11.24 23.40 -14.29
N ASN A 24 11.57 22.15 -13.99
CA ASN A 24 11.83 21.67 -12.64
C ASN A 24 13.16 20.91 -12.59
N ARG A 25 13.86 21.08 -11.47
CA ARG A 25 15.09 20.34 -11.14
C ARG A 25 14.99 19.87 -9.70
N GLU A 26 14.95 18.55 -9.54
CA GLU A 26 15.00 17.86 -8.26
C GLU A 26 16.35 17.17 -8.08
N ARG A 27 16.91 17.24 -6.87
CA ARG A 27 18.13 16.50 -6.49
C ARG A 27 17.93 15.94 -5.10
N ILE A 28 18.29 14.68 -4.92
CA ILE A 28 18.25 13.96 -3.66
C ILE A 28 19.66 13.44 -3.39
N SER A 29 20.17 13.70 -2.19
CA SER A 29 21.43 13.12 -1.72
C SER A 29 21.23 12.50 -0.35
N ASN A 30 21.60 11.24 -0.21
CA ASN A 30 21.57 10.52 1.06
C ASN A 30 22.99 10.12 1.42
N LEU A 31 23.52 10.71 2.49
CA LEU A 31 24.81 10.33 3.08
C LEU A 31 24.56 9.56 4.37
N SER A 32 25.08 8.34 4.45
CA SER A 32 25.03 7.50 5.64
C SER A 32 26.44 7.07 6.02
N THR A 33 26.71 7.08 7.32
CA THR A 33 27.90 6.47 7.90
C THR A 33 27.45 5.49 8.96
N ASN A 34 27.89 4.24 8.84
CA ASN A 34 27.62 3.21 9.82
C ASN A 34 28.93 2.75 10.47
N LEU A 35 28.92 2.68 11.79
CA LEU A 35 29.97 2.10 12.62
C LEU A 35 29.35 1.01 13.49
N ARG A 36 30.05 -0.11 13.66
CA ARG A 36 29.58 -1.24 14.45
C ARG A 36 30.72 -1.85 15.27
N GLY A 37 30.40 -2.27 16.49
CA GLY A 37 31.21 -3.20 17.26
C GLY A 37 30.33 -4.07 18.13
N ILE A 38 30.95 -5.00 18.83
CA ILE A 38 30.33 -5.79 19.90
C ILE A 38 31.12 -5.58 21.18
N ASP A 39 30.42 -5.87 22.27
CA ASP A 39 30.90 -5.85 23.65
C ASP A 39 31.37 -4.47 24.12
N PHE A 40 30.71 -3.96 25.15
CA PHE A 40 31.16 -2.73 25.78
C PHE A 40 32.29 -3.02 26.76
N ILE A 41 33.42 -2.30 26.66
CA ILE A 41 34.56 -2.45 27.60
C ILE A 41 34.08 -2.10 29.01
N VAL A 42 33.42 -0.96 29.16
CA VAL A 42 32.69 -0.57 30.38
C VAL A 42 31.21 -0.92 30.21
N PRO A 43 30.64 -1.85 30.99
CA PRO A 43 29.22 -2.20 30.92
C PRO A 43 28.32 -0.96 31.05
N ASN A 44 27.23 -0.93 30.27
CA ASN A 44 26.25 0.15 30.23
C ASN A 44 26.75 1.53 29.75
N PHE A 45 28.03 1.68 29.38
CA PHE A 45 28.50 2.91 28.73
C PHE A 45 28.34 2.82 27.20
N ILE A 46 27.21 3.30 26.70
CA ILE A 46 26.86 3.22 25.27
C ILE A 46 27.64 4.29 24.50
N SER A 47 28.81 3.92 23.98
CA SER A 47 29.65 4.79 23.15
C SER A 47 30.42 3.96 22.11
N TYR A 48 30.59 4.51 20.90
CA TYR A 48 31.41 3.87 19.86
C TYR A 48 32.89 3.76 20.24
N THR A 49 33.34 4.60 21.17
CA THR A 49 34.70 4.56 21.74
C THR A 49 34.87 3.49 22.81
N ASN A 50 33.77 2.89 23.29
CA ASN A 50 33.75 1.90 24.36
C ASN A 50 33.52 0.49 23.83
N LEU A 51 33.90 0.20 22.58
CA LEU A 51 33.71 -1.11 21.95
C LEU A 51 34.98 -1.95 22.11
N ALA A 52 34.86 -3.14 22.69
CA ALA A 52 35.97 -4.06 22.89
C ALA A 52 36.45 -4.68 21.57
N THR A 53 35.50 -4.96 20.67
CA THR A 53 35.80 -5.37 19.29
C THR A 53 35.06 -4.47 18.31
N LEU A 54 35.83 -3.70 17.53
CA LEU A 54 35.33 -3.03 16.35
C LEU A 54 35.23 -4.06 15.22
N ASN A 55 34.09 -4.10 14.52
CA ASN A 55 33.89 -4.90 13.30
C ASN A 55 34.06 -6.43 13.46
N PRO A 56 33.35 -7.08 14.39
CA PRO A 56 33.48 -8.51 14.63
C PRO A 56 32.86 -9.41 13.54
N SER A 57 32.21 -8.85 12.52
CA SER A 57 31.38 -9.60 11.57
C SER A 57 31.94 -9.50 10.16
N THR A 58 31.95 -10.65 9.48
CA THR A 58 32.33 -10.81 8.07
C THR A 58 31.24 -10.32 7.10
N THR A 59 30.06 -9.95 7.62
CA THR A 59 28.84 -9.68 6.84
C THR A 59 28.34 -8.23 6.92
N GLN A 60 28.80 -7.44 7.90
CA GLN A 60 28.41 -6.03 8.06
C GLN A 60 29.61 -5.21 8.50
N TRP A 61 30.29 -4.64 7.51
CA TRP A 61 31.43 -3.75 7.67
C TRP A 61 30.97 -2.30 7.86
N PRO A 62 31.76 -1.46 8.55
CA PRO A 62 31.58 -0.02 8.50
C PRO A 62 31.52 0.42 7.06
N TYR A 63 30.55 1.27 6.75
CA TYR A 63 30.44 1.83 5.44
C TYR A 63 30.12 3.30 5.53
N ARG A 64 30.65 4.02 4.56
CA ARG A 64 30.16 5.33 4.19
C ARG A 64 29.48 5.17 2.84
N SER A 65 28.19 5.44 2.79
CA SER A 65 27.40 5.38 1.56
C SER A 65 26.91 6.76 1.21
N GLU A 66 27.09 7.15 -0.04
CA GLU A 66 26.50 8.35 -0.59
C GLU A 66 25.72 7.98 -1.86
N LEU A 67 24.40 8.15 -1.81
CA LEU A 67 23.52 7.92 -2.94
C LEU A 67 22.97 9.25 -3.43
N ARG A 68 23.07 9.51 -4.73
CA ARG A 68 22.57 10.72 -5.37
C ARG A 68 21.63 10.37 -6.51
N SER A 69 20.48 11.04 -6.57
CA SER A 69 19.57 10.99 -7.71
C SER A 69 19.06 12.38 -8.06
N GLY A 70 18.46 12.49 -9.23
CA GLY A 70 17.75 13.68 -9.62
C GLY A 70 16.89 13.47 -10.84
N THR A 71 15.91 14.35 -10.95
CA THR A 71 15.03 14.46 -12.11
C THR A 71 15.11 15.88 -12.63
N ASN A 72 15.28 16.02 -13.93
CA ASN A 72 15.05 17.28 -14.62
C ASN A 72 13.75 17.16 -15.40
N SER A 73 13.03 18.26 -15.55
CA SER A 73 11.71 18.24 -16.17
C SER A 73 11.39 19.52 -16.90
N VAL A 74 10.61 19.38 -17.97
CA VAL A 74 9.90 20.48 -18.63
C VAL A 74 8.44 20.10 -18.69
N PHE A 75 7.55 21.03 -18.38
CA PHE A 75 6.13 20.77 -18.28
C PHE A 75 5.30 22.00 -18.64
N GLY A 76 4.04 21.78 -18.98
CA GLY A 76 3.09 22.87 -19.23
C GLY A 76 1.65 22.43 -19.04
N SER A 77 0.79 23.43 -18.89
CA SER A 77 -0.66 23.28 -18.79
C SER A 77 -1.35 24.31 -19.66
N LEU A 78 -2.51 23.92 -20.18
CA LEU A 78 -3.49 24.77 -20.82
C LEU A 78 -4.85 24.43 -20.24
N ASP A 79 -5.45 25.41 -19.57
CA ASP A 79 -6.73 25.33 -18.88
C ASP A 79 -7.68 26.33 -19.53
N LEU A 80 -8.67 25.81 -20.24
CA LEU A 80 -9.73 26.56 -20.90
C LEU A 80 -11.02 26.43 -20.12
N ASN A 81 -11.75 27.52 -20.02
CA ASN A 81 -13.15 27.48 -19.61
C ASN A 81 -14.02 28.27 -20.58
N PHE A 82 -15.25 27.81 -20.78
CA PHE A 82 -16.30 28.53 -21.48
C PHE A 82 -17.39 28.92 -20.49
N LYS A 83 -17.58 30.24 -20.30
CA LYS A 83 -18.53 30.88 -19.39
C LYS A 83 -18.44 30.40 -17.95
N SER A 84 -17.29 29.88 -17.51
CA SER A 84 -17.15 29.18 -16.23
C SER A 84 -18.08 27.97 -16.06
N ILE A 85 -18.57 27.37 -17.15
CA ILE A 85 -19.50 26.23 -17.16
C ILE A 85 -18.82 24.97 -17.68
N VAL A 86 -18.14 25.07 -18.82
CA VAL A 86 -17.42 23.96 -19.46
C VAL A 86 -15.93 24.18 -19.25
N PHE A 87 -15.22 23.15 -18.83
CA PHE A 87 -13.80 23.19 -18.51
C PHE A 87 -13.05 22.13 -19.31
N LEU A 88 -11.88 22.50 -19.81
CA LEU A 88 -10.93 21.61 -20.48
C LEU A 88 -9.53 21.93 -19.97
N SER A 89 -8.85 20.93 -19.44
CA SER A 89 -7.47 21.01 -18.97
C SER A 89 -6.62 20.03 -19.76
N VAL A 90 -5.52 20.50 -20.35
CA VAL A 90 -4.54 19.68 -21.05
C VAL A 90 -3.18 19.94 -20.44
N THR A 91 -2.47 18.90 -20.03
CA THR A 91 -1.11 19.02 -19.51
C THR A 91 -0.16 18.09 -20.24
N GLY A 92 1.11 18.45 -20.23
CA GLY A 92 2.19 17.61 -20.75
C GLY A 92 3.44 17.82 -19.93
N ARG A 93 4.14 16.72 -19.63
CA ARG A 93 5.39 16.76 -18.90
C ARG A 93 6.39 15.76 -19.47
N GLN A 94 7.64 16.22 -19.60
CA GLN A 94 8.78 15.42 -19.98
C GLN A 94 9.76 15.39 -18.82
N ASP A 95 10.09 14.20 -18.35
CA ASP A 95 11.07 13.97 -17.29
C ASP A 95 12.34 13.30 -17.83
N TRP A 96 13.47 13.60 -17.21
CA TRP A 96 14.77 12.94 -17.40
C TRP A 96 15.34 12.51 -16.05
N PHE A 97 15.46 11.21 -15.84
CA PHE A 97 15.94 10.60 -14.61
C PHE A 97 17.45 10.39 -14.66
N SER A 98 18.16 10.68 -13.57
CA SER A 98 19.60 10.41 -13.47
C SER A 98 19.93 8.95 -13.15
N THR A 99 18.95 8.15 -12.73
CA THR A 99 19.12 6.75 -12.30
C THR A 99 19.09 5.75 -13.47
N LEU A 100 18.84 6.23 -14.69
CA LEU A 100 18.70 5.44 -15.91
C LEU A 100 19.75 5.86 -16.94
N ASN A 101 20.10 4.97 -17.86
CA ASN A 101 21.05 5.25 -18.93
C ASN A 101 20.50 6.27 -19.94
N ARG A 102 21.39 7.10 -20.47
CA ARG A 102 21.07 8.04 -21.54
C ARG A 102 20.42 7.29 -22.72
N GLY A 103 19.32 7.84 -23.23
CA GLY A 103 18.52 7.20 -24.29
C GLY A 103 17.29 6.48 -23.74
N ASN A 104 17.40 5.87 -22.55
CA ASN A 104 16.30 5.20 -21.85
C ASN A 104 15.83 5.96 -20.60
N ASN A 105 16.42 7.12 -20.31
CA ASN A 105 16.20 7.83 -19.06
C ASN A 105 15.11 8.90 -19.09
N SER A 106 14.28 8.93 -20.14
CA SER A 106 13.33 10.01 -20.34
C SER A 106 11.94 9.50 -20.71
N ILE A 107 10.91 10.24 -20.33
CA ILE A 107 9.52 9.88 -20.64
C ILE A 107 8.66 11.14 -20.75
N PHE A 108 7.86 11.22 -21.82
CA PHE A 108 6.77 12.19 -21.97
C PHE A 108 5.49 11.55 -21.47
N TYR A 109 4.69 12.30 -20.70
CA TYR A 109 3.38 11.85 -20.28
C TYR A 109 2.37 13.01 -20.29
N PRO A 110 1.28 12.89 -21.08
CA PRO A 110 0.22 13.89 -21.15
C PRO A 110 -0.93 13.60 -20.19
N SER A 111 -1.78 14.61 -19.98
CA SER A 111 -3.11 14.43 -19.39
C SER A 111 -4.15 15.31 -20.06
N VAL A 112 -5.40 14.86 -20.07
CA VAL A 112 -6.57 15.64 -20.44
C VAL A 112 -7.65 15.45 -19.39
N GLY A 113 -8.29 16.53 -18.98
CA GLY A 113 -9.42 16.54 -18.06
C GLY A 113 -10.50 17.45 -18.58
N THR A 114 -11.77 17.08 -18.38
CA THR A 114 -12.89 17.95 -18.68
C THR A 114 -13.94 17.89 -17.58
N GLY A 115 -14.70 18.97 -17.47
CA GLY A 115 -15.84 19.05 -16.58
C GLY A 115 -16.90 19.98 -17.11
N ILE A 116 -18.15 19.73 -16.73
CA ILE A 116 -19.30 20.52 -17.15
C ILE A 116 -20.25 20.70 -15.97
N ILE A 117 -20.60 21.96 -15.68
CA ILE A 117 -21.61 22.32 -14.69
C ILE A 117 -22.97 22.26 -15.38
N LEU A 118 -23.62 21.11 -15.33
CA LEU A 118 -24.92 20.89 -15.98
C LEU A 118 -26.01 21.78 -15.40
N SER A 119 -25.96 22.12 -14.11
CA SER A 119 -26.94 23.00 -13.46
C SER A 119 -27.00 24.41 -14.06
N ASP A 120 -25.94 24.83 -14.77
CA ASP A 120 -25.87 26.15 -15.39
C ASP A 120 -26.28 26.10 -16.89
N LEU A 121 -26.53 24.91 -17.44
CA LEU A 121 -26.90 24.68 -18.84
C LEU A 121 -28.36 24.32 -19.05
N VAL A 122 -28.97 23.64 -18.07
CA VAL A 122 -30.35 23.17 -18.16
C VAL A 122 -31.13 23.54 -16.92
N ASN A 123 -32.43 23.74 -17.07
CA ASN A 123 -33.32 23.96 -15.94
C ASN A 123 -33.38 22.69 -15.08
N MET A 124 -32.76 22.73 -13.92
CA MET A 124 -32.80 21.63 -12.96
C MET A 124 -34.08 21.69 -12.11
N PRO A 125 -34.56 20.54 -11.57
CA PRO A 125 -35.59 20.55 -10.55
C PRO A 125 -35.17 21.44 -9.37
N ALA A 126 -36.11 22.14 -8.74
CA ALA A 126 -35.81 23.06 -7.63
C ALA A 126 -35.06 22.39 -6.44
N ALA A 127 -35.14 21.07 -6.33
CA ALA A 127 -34.42 20.29 -5.34
C ALA A 127 -32.91 20.14 -5.63
N VAL A 128 -32.45 20.39 -6.86
CA VAL A 128 -31.04 20.27 -7.29
C VAL A 128 -30.44 21.68 -7.37
N ASN A 129 -29.39 21.92 -6.60
CA ASN A 129 -28.71 23.22 -6.54
C ASN A 129 -27.48 23.28 -7.43
N PHE A 130 -26.79 22.15 -7.58
CA PHE A 130 -25.56 22.04 -8.34
C PHE A 130 -25.44 20.65 -8.91
N PHE A 131 -25.03 20.54 -10.17
CA PHE A 131 -24.69 19.26 -10.76
C PHE A 131 -23.53 19.43 -11.73
N LYS A 132 -22.44 18.70 -11.47
CA LYS A 132 -21.23 18.69 -12.29
C LYS A 132 -20.88 17.28 -12.72
N LEU A 133 -20.53 17.11 -13.99
CA LEU A 133 -19.86 15.91 -14.48
C LEU A 133 -18.38 16.19 -14.70
N ARG A 134 -17.53 15.19 -14.49
CA ARG A 134 -16.09 15.25 -14.77
C ARG A 134 -15.58 13.94 -15.36
N ALA A 135 -14.60 14.06 -16.25
CA ALA A 135 -13.85 12.93 -16.78
C ALA A 135 -12.39 13.33 -16.99
N SER A 136 -11.48 12.38 -16.81
CA SER A 136 -10.05 12.61 -17.02
C SER A 136 -9.37 11.36 -17.57
N TRP A 137 -8.30 11.60 -18.32
CA TRP A 137 -7.33 10.61 -18.73
C TRP A 137 -5.94 11.19 -18.53
N ALA A 138 -5.07 10.48 -17.84
CA ALA A 138 -3.74 10.95 -17.52
C ALA A 138 -2.72 9.82 -17.58
N GLN A 139 -1.51 10.17 -18.03
CA GLN A 139 -0.33 9.34 -17.87
C GLN A 139 0.62 9.98 -16.87
N VAL A 140 1.32 9.14 -16.11
CA VAL A 140 2.42 9.55 -15.24
C VAL A 140 3.58 8.59 -15.44
N GLY A 141 4.75 9.14 -15.77
CA GLY A 141 6.00 8.40 -15.84
C GLY A 141 6.73 8.37 -14.50
N SER A 142 7.41 7.28 -14.18
CA SER A 142 8.25 7.18 -12.98
C SER A 142 9.44 6.25 -13.16
N SER A 143 10.52 6.51 -12.45
CA SER A 143 11.65 5.57 -12.29
C SER A 143 11.73 5.14 -10.82
N THR A 144 11.53 3.85 -10.57
CA THR A 144 11.65 3.22 -9.25
C THR A 144 13.05 2.62 -9.02
N VAL A 145 14.00 2.94 -9.90
CA VAL A 145 15.37 2.39 -9.91
C VAL A 145 16.24 3.15 -8.92
N ALA A 146 16.93 2.41 -8.05
CA ALA A 146 17.89 2.98 -7.12
C ALA A 146 19.11 3.58 -7.85
N PRO A 147 19.75 4.63 -7.31
CA PRO A 147 20.99 5.15 -7.88
C PRO A 147 22.03 4.05 -8.07
N GLU A 148 22.74 4.09 -9.20
CA GLU A 148 23.80 3.15 -9.57
C GLU A 148 23.37 1.68 -9.77
N SER A 149 22.09 1.31 -9.59
CA SER A 149 21.70 -0.11 -9.63
C SER A 149 21.69 -0.74 -11.04
N ILE A 150 21.86 0.07 -12.08
CA ILE A 150 22.04 -0.38 -13.47
C ILE A 150 23.53 -0.56 -13.83
N ASN A 151 24.44 -0.15 -12.95
CA ASN A 151 25.87 -0.30 -13.13
C ASN A 151 26.36 -1.58 -12.46
N ARG A 152 27.33 -2.25 -13.08
CA ARG A 152 27.98 -3.41 -12.47
C ARG A 152 28.99 -2.93 -11.44
N ILE A 153 28.57 -2.90 -10.18
CA ILE A 153 29.40 -2.49 -9.04
C ILE A 153 29.92 -3.73 -8.34
N TYR A 154 31.22 -3.76 -8.09
CA TYR A 154 31.85 -4.77 -7.26
C TYR A 154 32.04 -4.27 -5.84
N THR A 155 31.86 -5.16 -4.86
CA THR A 155 32.08 -4.83 -3.44
C THR A 155 33.37 -5.47 -2.95
N PHE A 156 33.99 -4.87 -1.95
CA PHE A 156 35.20 -5.41 -1.32
C PHE A 156 34.86 -6.04 0.01
N THR A 157 35.46 -7.19 0.31
CA THR A 157 35.46 -7.81 1.64
C THR A 157 36.84 -7.64 2.26
N PRO A 158 37.02 -6.71 3.21
CA PRO A 158 38.26 -6.58 3.98
C PRO A 158 38.61 -7.89 4.70
N GLY A 159 39.89 -8.26 4.73
CA GLY A 159 40.35 -9.49 5.39
C GLY A 159 39.99 -10.80 4.67
N GLY A 160 39.36 -10.72 3.49
CA GLY A 160 38.82 -11.80 2.66
C GLY A 160 39.51 -13.17 2.71
N PHE A 161 40.28 -13.52 1.67
CA PHE A 161 40.96 -14.82 1.59
C PHE A 161 42.36 -14.70 2.21
N ASN A 162 42.65 -15.47 3.25
CA ASN A 162 43.91 -15.42 4.00
C ASN A 162 44.30 -14.00 4.49
N GLY A 163 43.32 -13.19 4.90
CA GLY A 163 43.56 -11.81 5.35
C GLY A 163 43.74 -10.79 4.23
N VAL A 164 43.75 -11.22 2.96
CA VAL A 164 43.83 -10.32 1.79
C VAL A 164 42.43 -9.89 1.37
N PRO A 165 42.19 -8.58 1.14
CA PRO A 165 40.92 -8.11 0.62
C PRO A 165 40.55 -8.79 -0.71
N VAL A 166 39.29 -9.21 -0.83
CA VAL A 166 38.76 -9.81 -2.07
C VAL A 166 37.62 -8.96 -2.62
N GLN A 167 37.36 -9.11 -3.92
CA GLN A 167 36.31 -8.42 -4.64
C GLN A 167 35.17 -9.39 -4.97
N ASN A 168 33.93 -8.99 -4.72
CA ASN A 168 32.73 -9.76 -5.02
C ASN A 168 31.99 -9.14 -6.20
N ALA A 169 31.57 -9.99 -7.13
CA ALA A 169 30.64 -9.59 -8.19
C ALA A 169 29.22 -9.47 -7.63
N PRO A 170 28.36 -8.61 -8.22
CA PRO A 170 26.97 -8.52 -7.83
C PRO A 170 26.20 -9.77 -8.25
N ASN A 171 25.29 -10.24 -7.39
CA ASN A 171 24.42 -11.40 -7.68
C ASN A 171 23.24 -11.05 -8.60
N THR A 172 23.07 -9.78 -8.96
CA THR A 172 22.01 -9.32 -9.85
C THR A 172 22.60 -8.95 -11.21
N LEU A 173 22.00 -9.47 -12.28
CA LEU A 173 22.27 -9.07 -13.63
C LEU A 173 21.73 -7.65 -13.86
N GLN A 174 22.62 -6.73 -14.20
CA GLN A 174 22.25 -5.38 -14.56
C GLN A 174 21.63 -5.35 -15.95
N ASN A 175 20.59 -4.53 -16.10
CA ASN A 175 19.95 -4.27 -17.37
C ASN A 175 20.14 -2.79 -17.74
N PRO A 176 21.00 -2.46 -18.71
CA PRO A 176 21.22 -1.08 -19.14
C PRO A 176 20.03 -0.48 -19.91
N ASP A 177 19.07 -1.32 -20.32
CA ASP A 177 17.91 -0.96 -21.13
C ASP A 177 16.64 -0.69 -20.29
N ILE A 178 16.79 -0.59 -18.96
CA ILE A 178 15.67 -0.23 -18.10
C ILE A 178 15.14 1.16 -18.46
N ARG A 179 13.83 1.25 -18.62
CA ARG A 179 13.08 2.47 -18.92
C ARG A 179 12.09 2.81 -17.80
N PRO A 180 11.57 4.05 -17.74
CA PRO A 180 10.53 4.42 -16.80
C PRO A 180 9.27 3.57 -16.97
N LEU A 181 8.55 3.35 -15.86
CA LEU A 181 7.21 2.79 -15.88
C LEU A 181 6.19 3.85 -16.25
N THR A 182 5.04 3.43 -16.77
CA THR A 182 3.92 4.32 -17.11
C THR A 182 2.67 3.91 -16.36
N VAL A 183 2.11 4.85 -15.61
CA VAL A 183 0.79 4.73 -14.99
C VAL A 183 -0.21 5.47 -15.87
N THR A 184 -1.19 4.76 -16.44
CA THR A 184 -2.30 5.37 -17.16
C THR A 184 -3.56 5.29 -16.30
N THR A 185 -4.21 6.42 -16.06
CA THR A 185 -5.44 6.50 -15.26
C THR A 185 -6.55 7.13 -16.10
N THR A 186 -7.70 6.48 -16.13
CA THR A 186 -8.96 7.05 -16.63
C THR A 186 -9.94 7.17 -15.47
N GLU A 187 -10.56 8.33 -15.31
CA GLU A 187 -11.53 8.58 -14.25
C GLU A 187 -12.78 9.25 -14.82
N GLY A 188 -13.91 8.94 -14.21
CA GLY A 188 -15.19 9.59 -14.48
C GLY A 188 -15.95 9.74 -13.19
N GLY A 189 -16.60 10.89 -13.00
CA GLY A 189 -17.31 11.15 -11.76
C GLY A 189 -18.31 12.27 -11.89
N PHE A 190 -19.08 12.44 -10.84
CA PHE A 190 -20.04 13.52 -10.72
C PHE A 190 -20.09 14.06 -9.30
N GLU A 191 -20.53 15.30 -9.20
CA GLU A 191 -20.88 15.95 -7.95
C GLU A 191 -22.27 16.54 -8.09
N VAL A 192 -23.15 16.24 -7.13
CA VAL A 192 -24.50 16.81 -7.08
C VAL A 192 -24.81 17.31 -5.68
N GLN A 193 -25.43 18.48 -5.60
CA GLN A 193 -25.89 19.09 -4.36
C GLN A 193 -27.39 19.34 -4.43
N PHE A 194 -28.09 18.99 -3.35
CA PHE A 194 -29.55 19.06 -3.24
C PHE A 194 -30.00 19.87 -2.02
N LEU A 195 -31.27 20.26 -2.05
CA LEU A 195 -32.03 20.77 -0.91
C LEU A 195 -31.38 22.00 -0.24
N GLN A 196 -30.98 22.98 -1.05
CA GLN A 196 -30.22 24.17 -0.62
C GLN A 196 -28.85 23.79 -0.03
N ASN A 197 -28.14 22.90 -0.73
CA ASN A 197 -26.82 22.39 -0.37
C ASN A 197 -26.80 21.67 0.99
N ARG A 198 -27.91 21.01 1.34
CA ARG A 198 -28.04 20.22 2.57
C ARG A 198 -27.71 18.75 2.38
N LEU A 199 -27.64 18.27 1.15
CA LEU A 199 -27.17 16.94 0.80
C LEU A 199 -26.23 17.07 -0.40
N SER A 200 -25.05 16.49 -0.33
CA SER A 200 -24.12 16.41 -1.45
C SER A 200 -23.68 14.97 -1.66
N VAL A 201 -23.52 14.58 -2.92
CA VAL A 201 -22.97 13.29 -3.34
C VAL A 201 -21.87 13.56 -4.35
N ASP A 202 -20.64 13.14 -4.05
CA ASP A 202 -19.55 13.02 -5.02
C ASP A 202 -19.27 11.54 -5.23
N ALA A 203 -19.25 11.10 -6.49
CA ALA A 203 -18.89 9.74 -6.85
C ALA A 203 -17.86 9.74 -7.99
N THR A 204 -16.87 8.87 -7.87
CA THR A 204 -15.83 8.64 -8.89
C THR A 204 -15.73 7.16 -9.17
N TYR A 205 -15.62 6.80 -10.45
CA TYR A 205 -15.08 5.53 -10.90
C TYR A 205 -13.72 5.78 -11.55
N TYR A 206 -12.72 4.95 -11.23
CA TYR A 206 -11.41 5.03 -11.86
C TYR A 206 -10.92 3.66 -12.33
N SER A 207 -10.09 3.70 -13.38
CA SER A 207 -9.31 2.57 -13.87
C SER A 207 -7.88 3.02 -14.10
N ARG A 208 -6.97 2.46 -13.31
CA ARG A 208 -5.53 2.72 -13.37
C ARG A 208 -4.79 1.47 -13.83
N VAL A 209 -3.87 1.64 -14.77
CA VAL A 209 -3.02 0.58 -15.33
C VAL A 209 -1.57 1.02 -15.24
N THR A 210 -0.76 0.27 -14.50
CA THR A 210 0.69 0.44 -14.51
C THR A 210 1.29 -0.56 -15.49
N THR A 211 2.13 -0.07 -16.41
CA THR A 211 2.82 -0.84 -17.44
C THR A 211 4.32 -0.59 -17.38
N ASN A 212 5.11 -1.52 -17.91
CA ASN A 212 6.56 -1.49 -17.82
C ASN A 212 7.06 -1.42 -16.37
N ASP A 213 6.30 -1.97 -15.43
CA ASP A 213 6.73 -2.02 -14.03
C ASP A 213 8.01 -2.85 -13.93
N ILE A 214 8.95 -2.34 -13.13
CA ILE A 214 10.31 -2.87 -13.07
C ILE A 214 10.33 -3.94 -11.99
N LEU A 215 10.43 -5.19 -12.42
CA LEU A 215 10.54 -6.34 -11.55
C LEU A 215 11.96 -6.88 -11.56
N GLN A 216 12.33 -7.57 -10.48
CA GLN A 216 13.61 -8.27 -10.35
C GLN A 216 13.38 -9.78 -10.22
N PRO A 217 12.85 -10.45 -11.26
CA PRO A 217 12.63 -11.90 -11.23
C PRO A 217 13.94 -12.68 -11.06
N ALA A 218 13.82 -13.86 -10.46
CA ALA A 218 14.89 -14.85 -10.48
C ALA A 218 15.20 -15.28 -11.93
N ILE A 219 16.47 -15.53 -12.21
CA ILE A 219 16.95 -16.01 -13.52
C ILE A 219 17.76 -17.29 -13.33
N SER A 220 18.11 -17.97 -14.43
CA SER A 220 18.92 -19.19 -14.34
C SER A 220 20.29 -18.88 -13.73
N ASN A 221 20.66 -19.59 -12.66
CA ASN A 221 21.96 -19.45 -12.01
C ASN A 221 23.14 -19.78 -12.95
N THR A 222 22.89 -20.50 -14.05
CA THR A 222 23.90 -20.75 -15.10
C THR A 222 24.40 -19.47 -15.79
N SER A 223 23.62 -18.37 -15.71
CA SER A 223 24.02 -17.05 -16.17
C SER A 223 25.12 -16.40 -15.30
N GLY A 224 25.40 -16.95 -14.12
CA GLY A 224 26.30 -16.36 -13.12
C GLY A 224 25.60 -15.36 -12.18
N TYR A 225 24.29 -15.18 -12.30
CA TYR A 225 23.47 -14.27 -11.49
C TYR A 225 22.22 -14.98 -10.95
N LEU A 226 21.65 -14.46 -9.86
CA LEU A 226 20.46 -14.99 -9.20
C LEU A 226 19.16 -14.31 -9.68
N ALA A 227 19.24 -13.05 -10.09
CA ALA A 227 18.07 -12.26 -10.52
C ALA A 227 18.48 -11.15 -11.50
N GLY A 228 17.53 -10.53 -12.19
CA GLY A 228 17.81 -9.40 -13.09
C GLY A 228 16.63 -8.47 -13.26
N ASN A 229 16.88 -7.15 -13.34
CA ASN A 229 15.82 -6.16 -13.51
C ASN A 229 15.23 -6.17 -14.92
N GLN A 230 13.91 -6.10 -15.04
CA GLN A 230 13.19 -6.09 -16.33
C GLN A 230 11.89 -5.29 -16.26
N ASN A 231 11.55 -4.57 -17.34
CA ASN A 231 10.29 -3.84 -17.51
C ASN A 231 9.16 -4.77 -17.98
N VAL A 232 8.71 -5.68 -17.12
CA VAL A 232 7.81 -6.79 -17.48
C VAL A 232 6.54 -6.86 -16.61
N GLY A 233 6.43 -6.01 -15.59
CA GLY A 233 5.25 -6.00 -14.73
C GLY A 233 4.09 -5.20 -15.30
N LYS A 234 2.88 -5.70 -15.08
CA LYS A 234 1.63 -5.00 -15.35
C LYS A 234 0.61 -5.26 -14.26
N ILE A 235 0.09 -4.18 -13.69
CA ILE A 235 -0.92 -4.22 -12.62
C ILE A 235 -2.04 -3.25 -12.94
N THR A 236 -3.27 -3.65 -12.63
CA THR A 236 -4.44 -2.77 -12.70
C THR A 236 -5.01 -2.51 -11.32
N ASN A 237 -5.51 -1.30 -11.10
CA ASN A 237 -6.31 -0.90 -9.97
C ASN A 237 -7.60 -0.28 -10.50
N ARG A 238 -8.75 -0.83 -10.11
CA ARG A 238 -10.06 -0.29 -10.47
C ARG A 238 -10.88 -0.07 -9.22
N GLY A 239 -11.59 1.05 -9.17
CA GLY A 239 -12.28 1.39 -7.95
C GLY A 239 -13.40 2.37 -8.11
N ILE A 240 -14.18 2.46 -7.04
CA ILE A 240 -15.17 3.51 -6.84
C ILE A 240 -14.85 4.26 -5.55
N GLU A 241 -15.05 5.56 -5.58
CA GLU A 241 -14.94 6.46 -4.43
C GLU A 241 -16.26 7.22 -4.33
N LEU A 242 -16.82 7.28 -3.12
CA LEU A 242 -18.09 7.90 -2.84
C LEU A 242 -17.96 8.75 -1.59
N LEU A 243 -18.46 9.99 -1.65
CA LEU A 243 -18.60 10.88 -0.52
C LEU A 243 -20.03 11.40 -0.49
N ILE A 244 -20.76 11.06 0.58
CA ILE A 244 -22.09 11.58 0.86
C ILE A 244 -21.96 12.49 2.08
N SER A 245 -22.35 13.75 1.95
CA SER A 245 -22.39 14.67 3.09
C SER A 245 -23.76 15.28 3.23
N ALA A 246 -24.24 15.39 4.45
CA ALA A 246 -25.55 15.95 4.74
C ALA A 246 -25.53 16.90 5.94
N ARG A 247 -26.49 17.81 5.95
CA ARG A 247 -26.80 18.72 7.06
C ARG A 247 -28.25 18.52 7.49
N PRO A 248 -28.60 17.38 8.13
CA PRO A 248 -29.99 17.01 8.40
C PRO A 248 -30.70 18.00 9.32
N ILE A 249 -29.97 18.72 10.18
CA ILE A 249 -30.50 19.80 11.00
C ILE A 249 -29.58 21.02 10.89
N ARG A 250 -30.16 22.18 10.60
CA ARG A 250 -29.48 23.48 10.53
C ARG A 250 -30.40 24.56 11.08
N THR A 251 -30.24 24.87 12.36
CA THR A 251 -30.90 25.99 13.04
C THR A 251 -29.84 26.95 13.59
N GLU A 252 -30.26 28.05 14.22
CA GLU A 252 -29.34 29.02 14.84
C GLU A 252 -28.60 28.44 16.04
N GLU A 253 -29.27 27.62 16.84
CA GLU A 253 -28.70 27.05 18.06
C GLU A 253 -28.08 25.67 17.85
N PHE A 254 -28.53 24.93 16.83
CA PHE A 254 -28.13 23.54 16.62
C PHE A 254 -27.86 23.22 15.15
N THR A 255 -26.70 22.61 14.90
CA THR A 255 -26.38 22.06 13.58
C THR A 255 -25.88 20.63 13.72
N TRP A 256 -26.35 19.76 12.85
CA TRP A 256 -25.80 18.43 12.66
C TRP A 256 -25.26 18.31 11.24
N ASN A 257 -23.96 18.09 11.12
CA ASN A 257 -23.30 17.73 9.88
C ASN A 257 -22.89 16.26 9.96
N THR A 258 -23.20 15.49 8.93
CA THR A 258 -22.82 14.08 8.82
C THR A 258 -22.16 13.84 7.48
N SER A 259 -21.18 12.96 7.43
CA SER A 259 -20.50 12.59 6.19
C SER A 259 -20.09 11.13 6.22
N PHE A 260 -20.40 10.43 5.14
CA PHE A 260 -20.02 9.06 4.87
C PHE A 260 -19.13 9.04 3.64
N ASN A 261 -17.93 8.48 3.76
CA ASN A 261 -17.09 8.15 2.63
C ASN A 261 -16.93 6.63 2.50
N PHE A 262 -16.85 6.17 1.26
CA PHE A 262 -16.63 4.79 0.89
C PHE A 262 -15.64 4.73 -0.26
N ALA A 263 -14.69 3.82 -0.18
CA ALA A 263 -13.84 3.48 -1.30
C ALA A 263 -13.76 1.96 -1.47
N TYR A 264 -13.82 1.53 -2.73
CA TYR A 264 -13.50 0.17 -3.14
C TYR A 264 -12.34 0.22 -4.14
N ASN A 265 -11.29 -0.58 -3.90
CA ASN A 265 -10.18 -0.73 -4.84
C ASN A 265 -9.87 -2.21 -5.06
N GLN A 266 -9.95 -2.63 -6.31
CA GLN A 266 -9.55 -3.95 -6.77
C GLN A 266 -8.24 -3.86 -7.54
N SER A 267 -7.16 -4.36 -6.92
CA SER A 267 -5.91 -4.59 -7.62
C SER A 267 -5.94 -5.94 -8.35
N LYS A 268 -5.22 -6.06 -9.45
CA LYS A 268 -5.00 -7.33 -10.15
C LYS A 268 -3.64 -7.33 -10.85
N ILE A 269 -2.82 -8.35 -10.56
CA ILE A 269 -1.60 -8.63 -11.30
C ILE A 269 -2.00 -9.21 -12.67
N ILE A 270 -1.64 -8.54 -13.74
CA ILE A 270 -1.96 -8.95 -15.11
C ILE A 270 -0.80 -9.72 -15.72
N GLU A 271 0.42 -9.19 -15.60
CA GLU A 271 1.63 -9.78 -16.16
C GLU A 271 2.79 -9.66 -15.15
N LEU A 272 3.65 -10.67 -15.14
CA LEU A 272 4.95 -10.72 -14.49
C LEU A 272 6.00 -11.07 -15.56
N ALA A 273 7.25 -11.32 -15.15
CA ALA A 273 8.29 -11.78 -16.05
C ALA A 273 7.90 -13.08 -16.79
N PRO A 274 8.32 -13.28 -18.06
CA PRO A 274 8.04 -14.50 -18.80
C PRO A 274 8.44 -15.76 -18.02
N GLY A 275 7.52 -16.73 -17.94
CA GLY A 275 7.72 -17.98 -17.19
C GLY A 275 7.52 -17.87 -15.68
N ILE A 276 7.29 -16.67 -15.14
CA ILE A 276 6.99 -16.44 -13.72
C ILE A 276 5.49 -16.22 -13.55
N THR A 277 4.81 -17.16 -12.89
CA THR A 277 3.38 -17.03 -12.56
C THR A 277 3.14 -16.44 -11.17
N ASN A 278 4.16 -16.46 -10.32
CA ASN A 278 4.11 -16.02 -8.94
C ASN A 278 5.44 -15.40 -8.49
N LEU A 279 5.37 -14.22 -7.88
CA LEU A 279 6.51 -13.50 -7.30
C LEU A 279 6.28 -13.31 -5.79
N THR A 280 7.13 -13.93 -4.98
CA THR A 280 7.11 -13.72 -3.52
C THR A 280 7.70 -12.36 -3.17
N ILE A 281 6.91 -11.52 -2.50
CA ILE A 281 7.31 -10.18 -2.06
C ILE A 281 7.48 -10.07 -0.53
N GLY A 282 7.10 -11.12 0.20
CA GLY A 282 7.36 -11.24 1.63
C GLY A 282 7.18 -12.67 2.11
N THR A 283 7.96 -13.09 3.10
CA THR A 283 7.88 -14.42 3.70
C THR A 283 7.64 -14.30 5.18
N GLY A 284 6.69 -15.08 5.70
CA GLY A 284 6.52 -15.23 7.14
C GLY A 284 7.68 -16.01 7.76
N ILE A 285 7.88 -15.83 9.07
CA ILE A 285 8.95 -16.49 9.83
C ILE A 285 8.65 -17.98 10.01
N SER A 286 7.37 -18.36 10.10
CA SER A 286 6.94 -19.73 10.33
C SER A 286 5.76 -20.12 9.44
N SER A 287 5.48 -21.43 9.40
CA SER A 287 4.29 -22.01 8.78
C SER A 287 4.15 -21.77 7.29
N GLY A 288 5.25 -21.48 6.60
CA GLY A 288 5.30 -21.41 5.13
C GLY A 288 4.37 -20.37 4.51
N VAL A 289 3.94 -19.36 5.26
CA VAL A 289 3.12 -18.27 4.72
C VAL A 289 4.00 -17.30 3.94
N SER A 290 3.46 -16.77 2.85
CA SER A 290 4.12 -15.75 2.04
C SER A 290 3.09 -14.74 1.52
N ILE A 291 3.57 -13.52 1.30
CA ILE A 291 2.86 -12.51 0.54
C ILE A 291 3.41 -12.57 -0.88
N VAL A 292 2.50 -12.70 -1.83
CA VAL A 292 2.84 -12.93 -3.21
C VAL A 292 2.06 -12.05 -4.17
N ASN A 293 2.68 -11.77 -5.31
CA ASN A 293 2.04 -11.23 -6.49
C ASN A 293 1.95 -12.35 -7.52
N ALA A 294 0.75 -12.86 -7.76
CA ALA A 294 0.52 -13.94 -8.73
C ALA A 294 -0.45 -13.48 -9.83
N VAL A 295 -0.17 -13.88 -11.06
CA VAL A 295 -0.98 -13.52 -12.23
C VAL A 295 -2.44 -13.92 -11.99
N GLY A 296 -3.35 -12.96 -12.19
CA GLY A 296 -4.78 -13.15 -11.98
C GLY A 296 -5.29 -12.76 -10.59
N LEU A 297 -4.40 -12.56 -9.61
CA LEU A 297 -4.78 -12.26 -8.22
C LEU A 297 -4.51 -10.81 -7.81
N PRO A 298 -5.13 -10.35 -6.71
CA PRO A 298 -4.81 -9.06 -6.12
C PRO A 298 -3.34 -8.93 -5.71
N TYR A 299 -2.84 -7.69 -5.74
CA TYR A 299 -1.52 -7.36 -5.22
C TYR A 299 -1.44 -7.65 -3.72
N GLY A 300 -0.37 -8.32 -3.30
CA GLY A 300 -0.17 -8.73 -1.91
C GLY A 300 -1.15 -9.82 -1.46
N SER A 301 -1.36 -10.84 -2.31
CA SER A 301 -2.14 -12.02 -1.95
C SER A 301 -1.38 -12.87 -0.94
N VAL A 302 -2.09 -13.44 0.04
CA VAL A 302 -1.51 -14.30 1.07
C VAL A 302 -1.58 -15.74 0.60
N LEU A 303 -0.43 -16.39 0.51
CA LEU A 303 -0.29 -17.78 0.11
C LEU A 303 0.21 -18.59 1.30
N GLY A 304 -0.44 -19.70 1.63
CA GLY A 304 -0.06 -20.53 2.77
C GLY A 304 -0.65 -21.94 2.71
N TRP A 305 -0.46 -22.70 3.78
CA TRP A 305 -0.87 -24.10 3.86
C TRP A 305 -2.28 -24.24 4.45
N ARG A 306 -3.15 -24.97 3.72
CA ARG A 306 -4.46 -25.43 4.17
C ARG A 306 -4.47 -26.92 4.42
N MET A 307 -5.26 -27.37 5.40
CA MET A 307 -5.61 -28.76 5.62
C MET A 307 -6.49 -29.25 4.47
N LYS A 308 -6.15 -30.40 3.91
CA LYS A 308 -6.81 -30.97 2.75
C LYS A 308 -8.10 -31.68 3.17
N LYS A 309 -9.16 -31.49 2.39
CA LYS A 309 -10.42 -32.24 2.52
C LYS A 309 -10.71 -32.98 1.22
N ASP A 310 -11.40 -34.12 1.31
CA ASP A 310 -11.88 -34.85 0.15
C ASP A 310 -13.10 -34.14 -0.49
N ALA A 311 -13.64 -34.71 -1.57
CA ALA A 311 -14.80 -34.16 -2.28
C ALA A 311 -16.07 -34.10 -1.42
N ASN A 312 -16.16 -34.89 -0.35
CA ASN A 312 -17.28 -34.90 0.59
C ASN A 312 -17.07 -33.95 1.78
N GLY A 313 -15.93 -33.26 1.85
CA GLY A 313 -15.56 -32.38 2.96
C GLY A 313 -14.93 -33.10 4.15
N THR A 314 -14.61 -34.38 4.03
CA THR A 314 -13.92 -35.18 5.06
C THR A 314 -12.45 -34.79 5.15
N GLN A 315 -11.91 -34.68 6.37
CA GLN A 315 -10.49 -34.37 6.57
C GLN A 315 -9.61 -35.50 6.01
N VAL A 316 -8.60 -35.12 5.22
CA VAL A 316 -7.59 -36.04 4.69
C VAL A 316 -6.37 -36.01 5.62
N TYR A 317 -5.83 -37.18 5.93
CA TYR A 317 -4.64 -37.37 6.74
C TYR A 317 -3.52 -38.04 5.93
N ASN A 318 -2.28 -37.66 6.21
CA ASN A 318 -1.12 -38.34 5.66
C ASN A 318 -0.89 -39.64 6.47
N ALA A 319 -1.06 -40.81 5.84
CA ALA A 319 -0.99 -42.10 6.52
C ALA A 319 0.36 -42.39 7.20
N THR A 320 1.46 -41.81 6.68
CA THR A 320 2.81 -42.01 7.22
C THR A 320 3.08 -41.21 8.49
N SER A 321 2.70 -39.92 8.50
CA SER A 321 2.93 -39.03 9.64
C SER A 321 1.77 -39.03 10.65
N GLY A 322 0.57 -39.35 10.18
CA GLY A 322 -0.68 -39.30 10.92
C GLY A 322 -1.24 -37.89 11.15
N TYR A 323 -0.63 -36.85 10.59
CA TYR A 323 -1.15 -35.48 10.61
C TYR A 323 -2.09 -35.20 9.44
N GLU A 324 -2.85 -34.11 9.52
CA GLU A 324 -3.67 -33.62 8.41
C GLU A 324 -2.80 -33.41 7.16
N ASP A 325 -3.22 -33.98 6.02
CA ASP A 325 -2.59 -33.69 4.74
C ASP A 325 -2.82 -32.22 4.38
N ARG A 326 -1.92 -31.63 3.59
CA ARG A 326 -1.98 -30.19 3.27
C ARG A 326 -1.61 -29.88 1.83
N TYR A 327 -2.10 -28.74 1.38
CA TYR A 327 -1.74 -28.15 0.09
C TYR A 327 -1.59 -26.64 0.24
N GLN A 328 -0.83 -26.05 -0.67
CA GLN A 328 -0.59 -24.61 -0.66
C GLN A 328 -1.69 -23.93 -1.47
N ASP A 329 -2.30 -22.89 -0.89
CA ASP A 329 -3.42 -22.18 -1.49
C ASP A 329 -3.49 -20.72 -1.02
N TYR A 330 -4.25 -19.90 -1.74
CA TYR A 330 -4.48 -18.51 -1.41
C TYR A 330 -5.43 -18.40 -0.22
N LEU A 331 -4.98 -17.71 0.82
CA LEU A 331 -5.72 -17.52 2.07
C LEU A 331 -6.50 -16.20 2.09
N GLY A 332 -6.21 -15.29 1.17
CA GLY A 332 -6.87 -13.99 1.04
C GLY A 332 -5.92 -12.92 0.51
N VAL A 333 -6.26 -11.65 0.74
CA VAL A 333 -5.44 -10.48 0.35
C VAL A 333 -5.03 -9.69 1.58
N ALA A 334 -3.79 -9.19 1.63
CA ALA A 334 -3.29 -8.42 2.77
C ALA A 334 -3.83 -6.97 2.82
N ASN A 335 -4.25 -6.44 1.67
CA ASN A 335 -4.76 -5.07 1.53
C ASN A 335 -6.30 -5.09 1.50
N PRO A 336 -6.99 -4.32 2.37
CA PRO A 336 -8.45 -4.30 2.40
C PRO A 336 -9.00 -3.64 1.13
N PRO A 337 -9.85 -4.35 0.35
CA PRO A 337 -10.46 -3.76 -0.83
C PRO A 337 -11.51 -2.71 -0.49
N TYR A 338 -12.11 -2.74 0.70
CA TYR A 338 -13.13 -1.79 1.14
C TYR A 338 -12.64 -0.94 2.31
N THR A 339 -12.83 0.37 2.20
CA THR A 339 -12.58 1.33 3.30
C THR A 339 -13.74 2.29 3.43
N MET A 340 -14.13 2.61 4.66
CA MET A 340 -15.26 3.47 4.98
C MET A 340 -14.93 4.41 6.13
N GLY A 341 -15.44 5.63 6.06
CA GLY A 341 -15.39 6.60 7.14
C GLY A 341 -16.77 7.20 7.37
N PHE A 342 -17.21 7.26 8.63
CA PHE A 342 -18.48 7.89 9.00
C PHE A 342 -18.26 8.91 10.10
N SER A 343 -18.47 10.18 9.77
CA SER A 343 -18.25 11.30 10.67
C SER A 343 -19.56 12.01 11.00
N ASN A 344 -19.69 12.44 12.25
CA ASN A 344 -20.81 13.22 12.74
C ASN A 344 -20.28 14.38 13.56
N THR A 345 -20.72 15.59 13.23
CA THR A 345 -20.43 16.80 13.99
C THR A 345 -21.74 17.42 14.43
N PHE A 346 -21.96 17.44 15.74
CA PHE A 346 -23.08 18.10 16.38
C PHE A 346 -22.57 19.38 17.01
N THR A 347 -23.18 20.52 16.70
CA THR A 347 -22.89 21.78 17.37
C THR A 347 -24.16 22.25 18.03
N TYR A 348 -24.12 22.44 19.34
CA TYR A 348 -25.18 23.07 20.12
C TYR A 348 -24.60 24.30 20.82
N LYS A 349 -24.97 25.49 20.33
CA LYS A 349 -24.45 26.79 20.80
C LYS A 349 -22.91 26.81 20.76
N ARG A 350 -22.27 26.69 21.93
CA ARG A 350 -20.81 26.74 22.10
C ARG A 350 -20.18 25.36 22.25
N PHE A 351 -20.98 24.31 22.32
CA PHE A 351 -20.52 22.93 22.40
C PHE A 351 -20.46 22.34 20.99
N THR A 352 -19.36 21.67 20.68
CA THR A 352 -19.20 20.87 19.48
C THR A 352 -18.76 19.48 19.87
N MET A 353 -19.51 18.48 19.41
CA MET A 353 -19.18 17.06 19.53
C MET A 353 -18.87 16.49 18.15
N ASN A 354 -17.67 15.96 17.97
CA ASN A 354 -17.25 15.26 16.76
C ASN A 354 -17.02 13.78 17.05
N VAL A 355 -17.66 12.92 16.28
CA VAL A 355 -17.56 11.46 16.37
C VAL A 355 -17.15 10.93 15.01
N LEU A 356 -16.10 10.13 14.95
CA LEU A 356 -15.60 9.52 13.72
C LEU A 356 -15.50 8.00 13.90
N PHE A 357 -16.11 7.28 12.98
CA PHE A 357 -15.91 5.84 12.79
C PHE A 357 -15.07 5.59 11.55
N ASP A 358 -14.14 4.64 11.66
CA ASP A 358 -13.28 4.14 10.58
C ASP A 358 -13.52 2.64 10.46
N ALA A 359 -13.70 2.15 9.24
CA ALA A 359 -13.96 0.75 8.98
C ALA A 359 -13.23 0.25 7.72
N LYS A 360 -12.75 -0.99 7.77
CA LYS A 360 -12.05 -1.65 6.66
C LYS A 360 -12.51 -3.09 6.58
N PHE A 361 -12.70 -3.59 5.36
CA PHE A 361 -13.18 -4.94 5.13
C PHE A 361 -12.48 -5.66 3.97
N GLY A 362 -12.44 -7.00 4.03
CA GLY A 362 -12.06 -7.91 2.96
C GLY A 362 -10.58 -8.32 2.94
N ALA A 363 -9.81 -8.05 3.99
CA ALA A 363 -8.41 -8.44 4.08
C ALA A 363 -8.14 -9.47 5.16
N VAL A 364 -7.05 -10.22 4.99
CA VAL A 364 -6.55 -11.18 5.98
C VAL A 364 -5.16 -10.80 6.47
N ALA A 365 -4.86 -11.17 7.71
CA ALA A 365 -3.52 -11.06 8.28
C ALA A 365 -3.11 -12.37 8.93
N PHE A 366 -1.84 -12.73 8.73
CA PHE A 366 -1.21 -13.83 9.42
C PHE A 366 -0.65 -13.36 10.76
N ASN A 367 -0.99 -14.05 11.85
CA ASN A 367 -0.56 -13.72 13.20
C ASN A 367 0.44 -14.74 13.72
N ASN A 368 1.73 -14.37 13.70
CA ASN A 368 2.80 -15.22 14.21
C ASN A 368 2.67 -15.52 15.71
N MET A 369 2.14 -14.57 16.50
CA MET A 369 1.93 -14.77 17.93
C MET A 369 0.88 -15.85 18.21
N TRP A 370 -0.10 -16.02 17.32
CA TRP A 370 -1.10 -17.08 17.45
C TRP A 370 -0.47 -18.48 17.38
N ILE A 371 0.57 -18.66 16.57
CA ILE A 371 1.30 -19.92 16.45
C ILE A 371 2.01 -20.25 17.75
N TYR A 372 2.73 -19.28 18.33
CA TYR A 372 3.36 -19.48 19.64
C TYR A 372 2.34 -19.70 20.75
N ALA A 373 1.24 -18.96 20.75
CA ALA A 373 0.15 -19.18 21.71
C ALA A 373 -0.42 -20.59 21.57
N MET A 374 -0.56 -21.12 20.35
CA MET A 374 -1.03 -22.48 20.14
C MET A 374 0.00 -23.53 20.58
N ARG A 375 1.28 -23.32 20.28
CA ARG A 375 2.40 -24.15 20.77
C ARG A 375 2.45 -24.22 22.29
N PHE A 376 2.15 -23.13 22.97
CA PHE A 376 2.15 -23.06 24.44
C PHE A 376 0.80 -23.44 25.07
N GLY A 377 -0.18 -23.92 24.29
CA GLY A 377 -1.48 -24.31 24.82
C GLY A 377 -2.32 -23.16 25.38
N LEU A 378 -2.09 -21.93 24.93
CA LEU A 378 -2.76 -20.71 25.41
C LEU A 378 -4.03 -20.37 24.61
N THR A 379 -4.25 -21.01 23.46
CA THR A 379 -5.42 -20.77 22.62
C THR A 379 -6.55 -21.75 22.93
N LYS A 380 -7.80 -21.31 22.75
CA LYS A 380 -8.98 -22.18 22.88
C LYS A 380 -8.93 -23.41 21.97
N GLY A 381 -8.26 -23.31 20.82
CA GLY A 381 -8.08 -24.42 19.88
C GLY A 381 -7.27 -25.61 20.43
N THR A 382 -6.58 -25.42 21.55
CA THR A 382 -5.77 -26.46 22.22
C THR A 382 -6.47 -27.11 23.41
N LEU A 383 -7.75 -26.80 23.64
CA LEU A 383 -8.55 -27.43 24.69
C LEU A 383 -8.93 -28.89 24.41
N PRO A 384 -9.29 -29.30 23.17
CA PRO A 384 -9.69 -30.68 22.91
C PRO A 384 -8.61 -31.71 23.30
N GLY A 385 -9.04 -32.79 23.95
CA GLY A 385 -8.19 -33.94 24.27
C GLY A 385 -7.21 -33.75 25.42
N ARG A 386 -7.30 -32.67 26.21
CA ARG A 386 -6.47 -32.49 27.41
C ARG A 386 -6.70 -33.57 28.46
N GLU A 387 -7.90 -34.14 28.51
CA GLU A 387 -8.27 -35.18 29.48
C GLU A 387 -8.15 -36.59 28.89
N THR A 388 -8.47 -36.75 27.60
CA THR A 388 -8.66 -38.07 26.97
C THR A 388 -7.83 -38.32 25.71
N GLY A 389 -7.04 -37.35 25.27
CA GLY A 389 -6.41 -37.35 23.95
C GLY A 389 -7.37 -36.89 22.84
N VAL A 390 -6.83 -36.67 21.64
CA VAL A 390 -7.59 -36.26 20.44
C VAL A 390 -7.74 -37.44 19.52
N GLN A 391 -8.98 -37.90 19.31
CA GLN A 391 -9.31 -38.88 18.28
C GLN A 391 -9.44 -38.17 16.93
N LEU A 392 -8.63 -38.60 15.95
CA LEU A 392 -8.65 -38.12 14.58
C LEU A 392 -9.30 -39.17 13.70
N ASP A 393 -10.44 -38.82 13.09
CA ASP A 393 -11.13 -39.67 12.13
C ASP A 393 -11.27 -38.93 10.79
N GLY A 394 -11.11 -39.67 9.70
CA GLY A 394 -11.24 -39.14 8.35
C GLY A 394 -10.84 -40.17 7.30
N VAL A 395 -10.17 -39.71 6.25
CA VAL A 395 -9.62 -40.56 5.19
C VAL A 395 -8.12 -40.33 5.00
N ASP A 396 -7.41 -41.32 4.48
CA ASP A 396 -6.02 -41.15 4.05
C ASP A 396 -5.92 -40.54 2.64
N GLN A 397 -4.71 -40.39 2.13
CA GLN A 397 -4.44 -39.81 0.81
C GLN A 397 -4.98 -40.65 -0.35
N GLN A 398 -5.33 -41.92 -0.10
CA GLN A 398 -5.92 -42.86 -1.05
C GLN A 398 -7.45 -42.97 -0.90
N GLY A 399 -8.04 -42.29 0.09
CA GLY A 399 -9.47 -42.31 0.38
C GLY A 399 -9.91 -43.46 1.30
N ASN A 400 -8.99 -44.24 1.85
CA ASN A 400 -9.34 -45.27 2.83
C ASN A 400 -9.65 -44.64 4.18
N LYS A 401 -10.46 -45.30 5.01
CA LYS A 401 -10.76 -44.83 6.37
C LYS A 401 -9.47 -44.69 7.19
N PHE A 402 -9.25 -43.49 7.74
CA PHE A 402 -8.18 -43.18 8.66
C PHE A 402 -8.74 -42.95 10.06
N SER A 403 -8.08 -43.50 11.07
CA SER A 403 -8.43 -43.32 12.48
C SER A 403 -7.17 -43.40 13.34
N LYS A 404 -6.91 -42.38 14.16
CA LYS A 404 -5.73 -42.31 15.04
C LYS A 404 -6.06 -41.56 16.32
N LEU A 405 -5.74 -42.15 17.47
CA LEU A 405 -5.76 -41.45 18.75
C LEU A 405 -4.41 -40.77 18.99
N TRP A 406 -4.42 -39.46 19.24
CA TRP A 406 -3.30 -38.73 19.80
C TRP A 406 -3.42 -38.71 21.32
N PRO A 407 -2.55 -39.43 22.07
CA PRO A 407 -2.69 -39.53 23.51
C PRO A 407 -2.35 -38.21 24.22
N VAL A 408 -2.88 -38.02 25.43
CA VAL A 408 -2.68 -36.81 26.25
C VAL A 408 -1.19 -36.46 26.41
N VAL A 409 -0.35 -37.48 26.61
CA VAL A 409 1.10 -37.31 26.84
C VAL A 409 1.84 -36.69 25.65
N ASP A 410 1.32 -36.87 24.43
CA ASP A 410 1.93 -36.37 23.18
C ASP A 410 1.13 -35.21 22.55
N LEU A 411 0.13 -34.69 23.26
CA LEU A 411 -0.82 -33.73 22.71
C LEU A 411 -0.16 -32.39 22.33
N ASP A 412 0.92 -32.03 23.02
CA ASP A 412 1.74 -30.86 22.70
C ASP A 412 2.35 -30.97 21.29
N THR A 413 2.81 -32.16 20.89
CA THR A 413 3.36 -32.41 19.55
C THR A 413 2.32 -32.19 18.46
N TYR A 414 1.07 -32.59 18.70
CA TYR A 414 -0.03 -32.38 17.77
C TYR A 414 -0.34 -30.89 17.58
N TYR A 415 -0.56 -30.16 18.66
CA TYR A 415 -0.88 -28.73 18.57
C TYR A 415 0.30 -27.87 18.11
N ASN A 416 1.53 -28.23 18.48
CA ASN A 416 2.73 -27.59 17.96
C ASN A 416 2.85 -27.80 16.44
N ASN A 417 2.63 -29.03 15.95
CA ASN A 417 2.59 -29.31 14.52
C ASN A 417 1.52 -28.47 13.84
N ARG A 418 0.32 -28.40 14.42
CA ARG A 418 -0.77 -27.61 13.83
C ARG A 418 -0.38 -26.15 13.62
N GLY A 419 0.34 -25.56 14.57
CA GLY A 419 0.74 -24.16 14.49
C GLY A 419 1.84 -23.95 13.47
N ALA A 420 2.80 -24.86 13.45
CA ALA A 420 3.95 -24.79 12.57
C ALA A 420 3.66 -25.15 11.11
N ASN A 421 2.56 -25.85 10.81
CA ASN A 421 2.36 -26.45 9.49
C ASN A 421 1.08 -26.06 8.73
N TYR A 422 0.09 -25.42 9.36
CA TYR A 422 -1.14 -25.00 8.69
C TYR A 422 -1.37 -23.50 8.89
N SER A 423 -0.93 -22.69 7.92
CA SER A 423 -0.97 -21.23 8.03
C SER A 423 -2.41 -20.69 8.13
N GLU A 424 -3.40 -21.42 7.61
CA GLU A 424 -4.80 -21.03 7.71
C GLU A 424 -5.28 -20.87 9.16
N LEU A 425 -4.74 -21.66 10.10
CA LEU A 425 -5.13 -21.60 11.51
C LEU A 425 -4.67 -20.31 12.21
N ALA A 426 -3.67 -19.64 11.65
CA ALA A 426 -3.11 -18.39 12.15
C ALA A 426 -3.40 -17.21 11.21
N THR A 427 -4.26 -17.39 10.20
CA THR A 427 -4.68 -16.35 9.27
C THR A 427 -6.09 -15.90 9.62
N PHE A 428 -6.24 -14.61 9.93
CA PHE A 428 -7.49 -14.06 10.43
C PHE A 428 -8.00 -12.97 9.51
N ASN A 429 -9.32 -12.85 9.45
CA ASN A 429 -9.96 -11.68 8.87
C ASN A 429 -9.55 -10.42 9.69
N THR A 430 -9.20 -9.34 9.00
CA THR A 430 -8.83 -8.04 9.57
C THR A 430 -9.97 -7.03 9.61
N ASP A 431 -11.19 -7.45 9.25
CA ASP A 431 -12.39 -6.63 9.24
C ASP A 431 -12.60 -5.93 10.59
N PHE A 432 -12.85 -4.63 10.54
CA PHE A 432 -13.18 -3.88 11.74
C PHE A 432 -14.10 -2.69 11.46
N VAL A 433 -14.82 -2.31 12.51
CA VAL A 433 -15.40 -0.97 12.69
C VAL A 433 -14.82 -0.42 13.99
N LYS A 434 -14.25 0.78 13.94
CA LYS A 434 -13.55 1.38 15.07
C LYS A 434 -14.06 2.79 15.31
N LEU A 435 -14.40 3.12 16.56
CA LEU A 435 -14.51 4.51 16.98
C LEU A 435 -13.10 5.13 16.92
N ARG A 436 -12.85 5.91 15.88
CA ARG A 436 -11.54 6.49 15.59
C ARG A 436 -11.26 7.70 16.47
N SER A 437 -12.27 8.53 16.70
CA SER A 437 -12.17 9.67 17.60
C SER A 437 -13.53 10.07 18.16
N PHE A 438 -13.52 10.52 19.41
CA PHE A 438 -14.60 11.22 20.08
C PHE A 438 -14.02 12.50 20.67
N ILE A 439 -14.50 13.66 20.21
CA ILE A 439 -13.99 14.96 20.62
C ILE A 439 -15.16 15.83 21.07
N LEU A 440 -15.13 16.27 22.33
CA LEU A 440 -16.05 17.27 22.87
C LEU A 440 -15.29 18.57 23.08
N SER A 441 -15.76 19.65 22.48
CA SER A 441 -15.16 20.98 22.55
C SER A 441 -16.18 22.00 23.07
N TYR A 442 -15.69 22.98 23.84
CA TYR A 442 -16.48 24.12 24.28
C TYR A 442 -15.78 25.43 23.92
N SER A 443 -16.46 26.28 23.13
CA SER A 443 -15.97 27.59 22.74
C SER A 443 -16.23 28.62 23.84
N LEU A 444 -15.19 28.91 24.63
CA LEU A 444 -15.24 29.87 25.73
C LEU A 444 -15.69 31.26 25.22
N PRO A 445 -16.69 31.90 25.86
CA PRO A 445 -17.08 33.27 25.54
C PRO A 445 -16.05 34.26 26.07
N VAL A 446 -14.88 34.38 25.44
CA VAL A 446 -13.77 35.25 25.90
C VAL A 446 -14.23 36.70 26.14
N ASN A 447 -15.16 37.22 25.33
CA ASN A 447 -15.75 38.55 25.50
C ASN A 447 -16.55 38.75 26.81
N ARG A 448 -16.90 37.66 27.52
CA ARG A 448 -17.59 37.70 28.83
C ARG A 448 -16.64 37.45 30.00
N LEU A 449 -15.39 37.08 29.74
CA LEU A 449 -14.38 36.82 30.77
C LEU A 449 -13.67 38.12 31.11
N LYS A 450 -14.28 38.90 32.02
CA LYS A 450 -13.80 40.24 32.43
C LYS A 450 -12.38 40.26 33.03
N PHE A 451 -11.86 39.11 33.46
CA PHE A 451 -10.51 38.97 34.03
C PHE A 451 -9.42 38.71 32.99
N LEU A 452 -9.78 38.42 31.73
CA LEU A 452 -8.80 38.24 30.65
C LEU A 452 -8.49 39.59 30.00
N LYS A 453 -7.27 40.10 30.20
CA LYS A 453 -6.78 41.28 29.47
C LYS A 453 -6.61 40.92 27.99
N ARG A 454 -7.40 41.52 27.10
CA ARG A 454 -7.12 41.50 25.66
C ARG A 454 -5.94 42.43 25.39
N GLU A 455 -4.84 41.91 24.87
CA GLU A 455 -3.87 42.74 24.15
C GLU A 455 -4.60 43.33 22.93
N LYS A 456 -4.72 44.66 22.90
CA LYS A 456 -5.09 45.35 21.66
C LYS A 456 -3.90 45.20 20.73
N LYS A 457 -4.08 44.53 19.58
CA LYS A 457 -3.09 44.62 18.50
C LYS A 457 -2.96 46.11 18.09
N PRO A 458 -1.73 46.57 17.80
CA PRO A 458 -1.46 47.95 17.40
C PRO A 458 -2.21 48.34 16.12
#